data_AF-A0A0M3IAW6-F1
#
_entry.id   AF-A0A0M3IAW6-F1
#
_cell.length_a   1.000
_cell.length_b   1.000
_cell.length_c   1.000
_cell.angle_alpha   90.00
_cell.angle_beta   90.00
_cell.angle_gamma   90.00
#
_symmetry.space_group_name_H-M   'P 1'
#
loop_
_entity.id
_entity.type
_entity.pdbx_description
1 polymer ?
#
loop_
_entity_poly.entity_id
_entity_poly.type
_entity_poly.pdbx_seq_one_letter_code
_entity_poly.pdbx_strand_id
1 'polypeptide(L)'
;MVFESVTSLQSICMRVLALVDDETFSRLPLTSLPSSVVGLVDELRAEVNVFIGVHHSILRIQPQWIRCSDSYRIDYPTTFERCIQAVDPITAFHFAAVNALYPCCITIWNSLDETQQTEIKKSSNPVVVAVAWRITSRPYELFHEDACCTAARNGWSRALRFWLRLMGDEHHIEQVDALEEFMNDNEELEHEPHLLPTDEDRRRLLARLLVIAIKNQQWHLLKQLPVDDVSEAFYYFFPDGRIQLPFLRVLASSPQSVRVETREIARALLEWVPKMNVELMRREIGDDVMLKAFVDSLLTADLPVNSS
;
A
#
# COMPACT_ATOMS: atom_id res chain seq x y z
N MET A 1 32.43 1.94 -0.79
CA MET A 1 32.71 0.98 -1.88
C MET A 1 31.69 -0.12 -1.73
N VAL A 2 30.57 -0.02 -2.43
CA VAL A 2 29.52 -1.06 -2.41
C VAL A 2 29.94 -2.10 -3.44
N PHE A 3 30.11 -3.34 -3.02
CA PHE A 3 30.29 -4.45 -3.94
C PHE A 3 29.02 -4.53 -4.80
N GLU A 4 29.11 -4.26 -6.10
CA GLU A 4 28.06 -4.67 -7.03
C GLU A 4 27.95 -6.19 -6.91
N SER A 5 26.94 -6.68 -6.19
CA SER A 5 26.66 -8.11 -6.15
C SER A 5 26.28 -8.51 -7.56
N VAL A 6 27.13 -9.31 -8.21
CA VAL A 6 26.85 -9.80 -9.56
C VAL A 6 25.55 -10.63 -9.46
N THR A 7 24.48 -10.13 -10.08
CA THR A 7 23.19 -10.83 -10.13
C THR A 7 23.40 -12.21 -10.73
N SER A 8 22.84 -13.24 -10.09
CA SER A 8 22.99 -14.60 -10.61
C SER A 8 22.36 -14.71 -12.00
N LEU A 9 22.91 -15.61 -12.84
CA LEU A 9 22.32 -15.94 -14.14
C LEU A 9 20.85 -16.34 -13.99
N GLN A 10 20.51 -17.00 -12.88
CA GLN A 10 19.15 -17.43 -12.58
C GLN A 10 18.22 -16.23 -12.39
N SER A 11 18.62 -15.20 -11.64
CA SER A 11 17.84 -13.97 -11.49
C SER A 11 17.69 -13.19 -12.79
N ILE A 12 18.73 -13.18 -13.63
CA ILE A 12 18.67 -12.58 -14.96
C ILE A 12 17.64 -13.32 -15.83
N CYS A 13 17.65 -14.66 -15.84
CA CYS A 13 16.67 -15.46 -16.58
C CYS A 13 15.24 -15.27 -16.05
N MET A 14 15.05 -15.27 -14.73
CA MET A 14 13.74 -15.05 -14.10
C MET A 14 13.18 -13.68 -14.46
N ARG A 15 14.02 -12.64 -14.42
CA ARG A 15 13.66 -11.30 -14.86
C ARG A 15 13.21 -11.28 -16.32
N VAL A 16 13.93 -11.95 -17.22
CA VAL A 16 13.56 -12.02 -18.65
C VAL A 16 12.20 -12.68 -18.82
N LEU A 17 11.95 -13.80 -18.14
CA LEU A 17 10.69 -14.54 -18.21
C LEU A 17 9.51 -13.74 -17.62
N ALA A 18 9.74 -13.01 -16.52
CA ALA A 18 8.70 -12.28 -15.82
C ALA A 18 8.37 -10.92 -16.45
N LEU A 19 9.39 -10.18 -16.94
CA LEU A 19 9.28 -8.75 -17.23
C LEU A 19 9.37 -8.35 -18.70
N VAL A 20 9.97 -9.18 -19.55
CA VAL A 20 10.17 -8.80 -20.94
C VAL A 20 9.01 -9.36 -21.75
N ASP A 21 8.23 -8.48 -22.37
CA ASP A 21 7.32 -8.79 -23.48
C ASP A 21 8.14 -9.15 -24.74
N ASP A 22 9.13 -10.02 -24.58
CA ASP A 22 9.97 -10.43 -25.70
C ASP A 22 9.11 -11.35 -26.56
N GLU A 23 8.82 -10.96 -27.79
CA GLU A 23 8.17 -11.82 -28.79
C GLU A 23 8.87 -13.20 -28.93
N THR A 24 10.13 -13.28 -28.49
CA THR A 24 10.96 -14.48 -28.47
C THR A 24 10.63 -15.43 -27.30
N PHE A 25 10.37 -14.90 -26.09
CA PHE A 25 10.06 -15.69 -24.87
C PHE A 25 8.58 -15.77 -24.53
N SER A 26 7.76 -14.83 -25.00
CA SER A 26 6.29 -14.93 -25.01
C SER A 26 5.80 -16.14 -25.82
N ARG A 27 6.66 -16.70 -26.70
CA ARG A 27 6.44 -17.94 -27.45
C ARG A 27 6.90 -19.21 -26.75
N LEU A 28 7.68 -19.12 -25.67
CA LEU A 28 7.97 -20.28 -24.81
C LEU A 28 6.72 -20.49 -23.96
N PRO A 29 5.93 -21.55 -24.21
CA PRO A 29 4.74 -21.74 -23.41
C PRO A 29 5.24 -22.08 -22.00
N LEU A 30 4.91 -21.23 -21.03
CA LEU A 30 5.23 -21.41 -19.60
C LEU A 30 4.87 -22.82 -19.11
N THR A 31 3.94 -23.49 -19.81
CA THR A 31 3.59 -24.90 -19.64
C THR A 31 4.75 -25.89 -19.81
N SER A 32 5.88 -25.48 -20.40
CA SER A 32 7.08 -26.31 -20.57
C SER A 32 8.04 -26.23 -19.39
N LEU A 33 7.82 -25.28 -18.47
CA LEU A 33 8.64 -25.11 -17.27
C LEU A 33 8.08 -25.95 -16.12
N PRO A 34 8.93 -26.39 -15.16
CA PRO A 34 8.47 -26.99 -13.92
C PRO A 34 7.48 -26.08 -13.20
N SER A 35 6.44 -26.64 -12.58
CA SER A 35 5.38 -25.89 -11.88
C SER A 35 5.93 -24.96 -10.80
N SER A 36 7.03 -25.34 -10.13
CA SER A 36 7.72 -24.49 -9.16
C SER A 36 8.28 -23.21 -9.79
N VAL A 37 8.85 -23.29 -10.99
CA VAL A 37 9.39 -22.12 -11.71
C VAL A 37 8.26 -21.24 -12.23
N VAL A 38 7.18 -21.85 -12.74
CA VAL A 38 5.99 -21.11 -13.17
C VAL A 38 5.40 -20.31 -11.99
N GLY A 39 5.27 -20.94 -10.83
CA GLY A 39 4.80 -20.26 -9.61
C GLY A 39 5.66 -19.05 -9.25
N LEU A 40 7.00 -19.20 -9.27
CA LEU A 40 7.92 -18.09 -9.00
C LEU A 40 7.80 -16.94 -10.02
N VAL A 41 7.62 -17.26 -11.31
CA VAL A 41 7.43 -16.26 -12.37
C VAL A 41 6.11 -15.50 -12.16
N ASP A 42 5.02 -16.22 -11.85
CA ASP A 42 3.71 -15.62 -11.63
C ASP A 42 3.68 -14.74 -10.37
N GLU A 43 4.35 -15.16 -9.30
CA GLU A 43 4.52 -14.34 -8.09
C GLU A 43 5.29 -13.05 -8.38
N LEU A 44 6.42 -13.15 -9.09
CA LEU A 44 7.23 -11.97 -9.46
C LEU A 44 6.43 -11.03 -10.40
N ARG A 45 5.67 -11.57 -11.35
CA ARG A 45 4.78 -10.76 -12.20
C ARG A 45 3.72 -10.04 -11.39
N ALA A 46 3.08 -10.73 -10.44
CA ALA A 46 2.09 -10.13 -9.57
C ALA A 46 2.71 -8.99 -8.74
N GLU A 47 3.89 -9.21 -8.14
CA GLU A 47 4.64 -8.21 -7.38
C GLU A 47 4.98 -6.98 -8.24
N VAL A 48 5.45 -7.19 -9.46
CA VAL A 48 5.81 -6.14 -10.41
C VAL A 48 4.59 -5.35 -10.86
N ASN A 49 3.49 -6.03 -11.16
CA ASN A 49 2.24 -5.37 -11.54
C ASN A 49 1.72 -4.47 -10.41
N VAL A 50 1.83 -4.93 -9.15
CA VAL A 50 1.51 -4.10 -7.98
C VAL A 50 2.49 -2.92 -7.90
N PHE A 51 3.80 -3.15 -8.04
CA PHE A 51 4.80 -2.10 -7.98
C PHE A 51 4.58 -1.01 -9.03
N ILE A 52 4.36 -1.37 -10.29
CA ILE A 52 4.06 -0.43 -11.37
C ILE A 52 2.72 0.27 -11.11
N GLY A 53 1.70 -0.49 -10.72
CA GLY A 53 0.36 0.02 -10.45
C GLY A 53 0.32 1.03 -9.31
N VAL A 54 1.08 0.85 -8.24
CA VAL A 54 1.13 1.76 -7.09
C VAL A 54 1.85 3.08 -7.43
N HIS A 55 2.78 3.06 -8.39
CA HIS A 55 3.59 4.23 -8.75
C HIS A 55 3.15 4.96 -10.03
N HIS A 56 2.14 4.45 -10.74
CA HIS A 56 1.71 5.00 -12.04
C HIS A 56 1.34 6.49 -12.02
N SER A 57 0.85 6.99 -10.87
CA SER A 57 0.47 8.39 -10.68
C SER A 57 1.67 9.32 -10.49
N ILE A 58 2.84 8.78 -10.20
CA ILE A 58 4.10 9.52 -10.02
C ILE A 58 4.97 9.39 -11.26
N LEU A 59 5.19 8.17 -11.75
CA LEU A 59 6.05 7.92 -12.89
C LEU A 59 5.64 6.66 -13.66
N ARG A 60 5.83 6.67 -14.98
CA ARG A 60 5.60 5.49 -15.83
C ARG A 60 6.81 4.55 -15.79
N ILE A 61 6.82 3.65 -14.83
CA ILE A 61 7.91 2.68 -14.62
C ILE A 61 8.07 1.78 -15.85
N GLN A 62 9.29 1.71 -16.37
CA GLN A 62 9.62 0.82 -17.48
C GLN A 62 10.15 -0.53 -16.95
N PRO A 63 9.81 -1.67 -17.59
CA PRO A 63 10.30 -2.99 -17.17
C PRO A 63 11.83 -3.09 -17.10
N GLN A 64 12.55 -2.33 -17.94
CA GLN A 64 14.02 -2.30 -17.89
C GLN A 64 14.61 -1.73 -16.59
N TRP A 65 13.85 -0.94 -15.84
CA TRP A 65 14.30 -0.33 -14.58
C TRP A 65 14.19 -1.28 -13.39
N ILE A 66 13.33 -2.29 -13.50
CA ILE A 66 13.09 -3.26 -12.43
C ILE A 66 14.22 -4.30 -12.41
N ARG A 67 14.81 -4.48 -11.22
CA ARG A 67 15.83 -5.49 -10.92
C ARG A 67 15.25 -6.60 -10.08
N CYS A 68 15.81 -7.79 -10.22
CA CYS A 68 15.40 -8.98 -9.49
C CYS A 68 16.56 -9.46 -8.64
N SER A 69 16.27 -9.76 -7.38
CA SER A 69 17.24 -10.32 -6.44
C SER A 69 17.44 -11.83 -6.69
N ASP A 70 18.39 -12.44 -5.97
CA ASP A 70 18.61 -13.89 -6.00
C ASP A 70 17.47 -14.69 -5.31
N SER A 71 16.58 -14.02 -4.57
CA SER A 71 15.35 -14.60 -4.01
C SER A 71 14.15 -14.59 -4.98
N TYR A 72 14.37 -14.19 -6.25
CA TYR A 72 13.32 -14.09 -7.29
C TYR A 72 12.19 -13.12 -6.94
N ARG A 73 12.53 -12.07 -6.17
CA ARG A 73 11.67 -10.92 -5.85
C ARG A 73 12.21 -9.66 -6.50
N ILE A 74 11.47 -8.57 -6.40
CA ILE A 74 11.99 -7.26 -6.81
C ILE A 74 13.15 -6.90 -5.88
N ASP A 75 14.32 -6.61 -6.45
CA ASP A 75 15.39 -5.94 -5.74
C ASP A 75 14.99 -4.45 -5.62
N TYR A 76 14.30 -4.13 -4.52
CA TYR A 76 13.77 -2.80 -4.28
C TYR A 76 14.87 -1.72 -4.23
N PRO A 77 15.97 -1.86 -3.46
CA PRO A 77 17.05 -0.87 -3.44
C PRO A 77 17.57 -0.52 -4.84
N THR A 78 17.95 -1.53 -5.63
CA THR A 78 18.52 -1.29 -6.95
C THR A 78 17.45 -0.79 -7.93
N THR A 79 16.21 -1.26 -7.81
CA THR A 79 15.10 -0.77 -8.63
C THR A 79 14.79 0.70 -8.34
N PHE A 80 14.78 1.10 -7.08
CA PHE A 80 14.55 2.50 -6.68
C PHE A 80 15.65 3.41 -7.19
N GLU A 81 16.91 3.02 -7.02
CA GLU A 81 18.05 3.76 -7.53
C GLU A 81 17.93 3.96 -9.05
N ARG A 82 17.61 2.90 -9.81
CA ARG A 82 17.41 2.97 -11.26
C ARG A 82 16.25 3.88 -11.65
N CYS A 83 15.12 3.83 -10.94
CA CYS A 83 14.00 4.73 -11.17
C CYS A 83 14.36 6.19 -10.93
N ILE A 84 15.10 6.49 -9.86
CA ILE A 84 15.56 7.84 -9.50
C ILE A 84 16.53 8.39 -10.55
N GLN A 85 17.49 7.58 -10.99
CA GLN A 85 18.48 7.98 -12.00
C GLN A 85 17.88 8.19 -13.40
N ALA A 86 16.71 7.61 -13.68
CA ALA A 86 16.10 7.62 -15.01
C ALA A 86 15.15 8.81 -15.26
N VAL A 87 14.90 9.66 -14.28
CA VAL A 87 13.89 10.74 -14.34
C VAL A 87 14.49 12.11 -13.97
N ASP A 88 13.74 13.18 -14.19
CA ASP A 88 14.14 14.52 -13.79
C ASP A 88 14.15 14.68 -12.25
N PRO A 89 14.90 15.65 -11.69
CA PRO A 89 15.05 15.81 -10.25
C PRO A 89 13.74 16.01 -9.45
N ILE A 90 12.71 16.63 -10.03
CA ILE A 90 11.43 16.86 -9.35
C ILE A 90 10.68 15.54 -9.25
N THR A 91 10.57 14.81 -10.36
CA THR A 91 9.95 13.48 -10.39
C THR A 91 10.73 12.49 -9.51
N ALA A 92 12.07 12.56 -9.50
CA ALA A 92 12.92 11.77 -8.63
C ALA A 92 12.61 12.05 -7.14
N PHE A 93 12.47 13.33 -6.77
CA PHE A 93 12.09 13.71 -5.41
C PHE A 93 10.71 13.16 -5.03
N HIS A 94 9.73 13.28 -5.93
CA HIS A 94 8.38 12.76 -5.69
C HIS A 94 8.39 11.25 -5.50
N PHE A 95 9.13 10.53 -6.35
CA PHE A 95 9.25 9.07 -6.26
C PHE A 95 9.98 8.62 -4.98
N ALA A 96 11.05 9.32 -4.60
CA ALA A 96 11.77 9.07 -3.35
C ALA A 96 10.86 9.32 -2.13
N ALA A 97 10.08 10.40 -2.14
CA ALA A 97 9.17 10.76 -1.05
C ALA A 97 8.07 9.71 -0.82
N VAL A 98 7.42 9.22 -1.89
CA VAL A 98 6.37 8.19 -1.76
C VAL A 98 6.91 6.81 -1.38
N ASN A 99 8.22 6.58 -1.53
CA ASN A 99 8.90 5.35 -1.11
C ASN A 99 9.64 5.49 0.22
N ALA A 100 9.43 6.60 0.95
CA ALA A 100 10.09 6.91 2.21
C ALA A 100 11.63 6.89 2.13
N LEU A 101 12.23 7.23 0.98
CA LEU A 101 13.68 7.27 0.81
C LEU A 101 14.24 8.61 1.30
N TYR A 102 14.11 8.88 2.60
CA TYR A 102 14.36 10.20 3.18
C TYR A 102 15.80 10.73 2.96
N PRO A 103 16.88 9.93 3.14
CA PRO A 103 18.24 10.38 2.83
C PRO A 103 18.42 10.78 1.36
N CYS A 104 17.78 10.04 0.45
CA CYS A 104 17.78 10.35 -0.97
C CYS A 104 17.01 11.65 -1.25
N CYS A 105 15.86 11.87 -0.61
CA CYS A 105 15.14 13.14 -0.70
C CYS A 105 16.01 14.33 -0.28
N ILE A 106 16.80 14.22 0.80
CA ILE A 106 17.72 15.28 1.23
C ILE A 106 18.78 15.56 0.15
N THR A 107 19.37 14.49 -0.40
CA THR A 107 20.42 14.62 -1.43
C THR A 107 19.86 15.28 -2.69
N ILE A 108 18.69 14.83 -3.16
CA ILE A 108 18.00 15.44 -4.29
C ILE A 108 17.67 16.90 -3.97
N TRP A 109 17.06 17.18 -2.81
CA TRP A 109 16.66 18.52 -2.39
C TRP A 109 17.82 19.53 -2.45
N ASN A 110 18.99 19.14 -1.94
CA ASN A 110 20.17 20.00 -1.93
C ASN A 110 20.76 20.26 -3.32
N SER A 111 20.40 19.45 -4.32
CA SER A 111 20.78 19.65 -5.72
C SER A 111 19.79 20.51 -6.52
N LEU A 112 18.60 20.76 -5.98
CA LEU A 112 17.55 21.54 -6.64
C LEU A 112 17.77 23.04 -6.52
N ASP A 113 17.38 23.78 -7.56
CA ASP A 113 17.31 25.24 -7.50
C ASP A 113 16.07 25.75 -6.73
N GLU A 114 16.03 27.05 -6.44
CA GLU A 114 14.93 27.67 -5.68
C GLU A 114 13.56 27.55 -6.38
N THR A 115 13.54 27.51 -7.71
CA THR A 115 12.30 27.41 -8.49
C THR A 115 11.72 26.02 -8.36
N GLN A 116 12.54 24.98 -8.49
CA GLN A 116 12.18 23.58 -8.32
C GLN A 116 11.75 23.29 -6.88
N GLN A 117 12.47 23.81 -5.88
CA GLN A 117 12.07 23.68 -4.47
C GLN A 117 10.71 24.34 -4.20
N THR A 118 10.44 25.48 -4.83
CA THR A 118 9.15 26.18 -4.70
C THR A 118 8.02 25.40 -5.37
N GLU A 119 8.29 24.76 -6.51
CA GLU A 119 7.34 23.87 -7.18
C GLU A 119 6.97 22.67 -6.30
N ILE A 120 7.96 21.98 -5.74
CA ILE A 120 7.75 20.82 -4.85
C ILE A 120 6.95 21.22 -3.61
N LYS A 121 7.26 22.38 -3.00
CA LYS A 121 6.50 22.92 -1.85
C LYS A 121 5.04 23.25 -2.17
N LYS A 122 4.71 23.48 -3.46
CA LYS A 122 3.36 23.75 -3.96
C LYS A 122 2.69 22.50 -4.55
N SER A 123 3.33 21.34 -4.45
CA SER A 123 2.78 20.07 -4.93
C SER A 123 1.41 19.80 -4.31
N SER A 124 0.49 19.25 -5.09
CA SER A 124 -0.82 18.82 -4.60
C SER A 124 -0.77 17.50 -3.84
N ASN A 125 0.39 16.84 -3.80
CA ASN A 125 0.60 15.58 -3.08
C ASN A 125 1.05 15.84 -1.64
N PRO A 126 0.21 15.58 -0.62
CA PRO A 126 0.55 15.84 0.78
C PRO A 126 1.79 15.08 1.27
N VAL A 127 2.07 13.89 0.73
CA VAL A 127 3.28 13.13 1.08
C VAL A 127 4.54 13.87 0.66
N VAL A 128 4.54 14.40 -0.57
CA VAL A 128 5.67 15.16 -1.12
C VAL A 128 5.89 16.46 -0.34
N VAL A 129 4.81 17.19 -0.07
CA VAL A 129 4.87 18.44 0.69
C VAL A 129 5.36 18.17 2.11
N ALA A 130 4.85 17.14 2.78
CA ALA A 130 5.27 16.78 4.13
C ALA A 130 6.77 16.45 4.20
N VAL A 131 7.31 15.70 3.24
CA VAL A 131 8.77 15.44 3.16
C VAL A 131 9.56 16.73 2.97
N ALA A 132 9.15 17.59 2.02
CA ALA A 132 9.85 18.85 1.76
C ALA A 132 9.84 19.79 2.99
N TRP A 133 8.74 19.82 3.72
CA TRP A 133 8.63 20.61 4.95
C TRP A 133 9.48 20.03 6.08
N ARG A 134 9.52 18.70 6.21
CA ARG A 134 10.40 18.00 7.17
C ARG A 134 11.87 18.32 6.91
N ILE A 135 12.33 18.29 5.66
CA ILE A 135 13.72 18.64 5.28
C ILE A 135 14.06 20.09 5.67
N THR A 136 13.08 21.01 5.57
CA THR A 136 13.28 22.42 5.90
C THR A 136 13.04 22.76 7.38
N SER A 137 12.91 21.74 8.24
CA SER A 137 12.59 21.88 9.67
C SER A 137 11.36 22.76 9.96
N ARG A 138 10.41 22.77 9.02
CA ARG A 138 9.10 23.43 9.18
C ARG A 138 8.12 22.46 9.84
N PRO A 139 7.04 22.95 10.47
CA PRO A 139 6.06 22.09 11.14
C PRO A 139 5.36 21.18 10.11
N TYR A 140 5.90 19.97 9.95
CA TYR A 140 5.41 18.94 9.03
C TYR A 140 4.28 18.14 9.67
N GLU A 141 4.13 18.22 10.99
CA GLU A 141 3.04 17.64 11.79
C GLU A 141 1.66 18.02 11.24
N LEU A 142 1.52 19.23 10.68
CA LEU A 142 0.29 19.72 10.05
C LEU A 142 -0.17 18.89 8.84
N PHE A 143 0.73 18.14 8.21
CA PHE A 143 0.46 17.37 6.99
C PHE A 143 0.47 15.87 7.22
N HIS A 144 0.69 15.43 8.45
CA HIS A 144 0.89 14.02 8.78
C HIS A 144 -0.33 13.16 8.39
N GLU A 145 -1.52 13.58 8.82
CA GLU A 145 -2.76 12.83 8.58
C GLU A 145 -3.08 12.76 7.08
N ASP A 146 -2.91 13.88 6.38
CA ASP A 146 -3.11 13.97 4.93
C ASP A 146 -2.10 13.13 4.16
N ALA A 147 -0.85 13.07 4.62
CA ALA A 147 0.18 12.20 4.06
C ALA A 147 -0.18 10.73 4.26
N CYS A 148 -0.64 10.33 5.45
CA CYS A 148 -1.13 8.97 5.70
C CYS A 148 -2.33 8.63 4.81
N CYS A 149 -3.35 9.49 4.75
CA CYS A 149 -4.54 9.27 3.94
C CYS A 149 -4.19 9.17 2.45
N THR A 150 -3.26 9.99 1.97
CA THR A 150 -2.80 9.96 0.57
C THR A 150 -1.98 8.71 0.28
N ALA A 151 -1.08 8.30 1.18
CA ALA A 151 -0.33 7.07 1.06
C ALA A 151 -1.24 5.84 1.04
N ALA A 152 -2.24 5.77 1.93
CA ALA A 152 -3.23 4.69 1.95
C ALA A 152 -4.08 4.66 0.68
N ARG A 153 -4.48 5.82 0.16
CA ARG A 153 -5.25 5.94 -1.09
C ARG A 153 -4.49 5.38 -2.30
N ASN A 154 -3.19 5.62 -2.37
CA ASN A 154 -2.36 5.23 -3.51
C ASN A 154 -1.63 3.90 -3.33
N GLY A 155 -1.72 3.27 -2.15
CA GLY A 155 -1.00 2.01 -1.88
C GLY A 155 0.48 2.17 -1.51
N TRP A 156 0.93 3.38 -1.15
CA TRP A 156 2.33 3.66 -0.81
C TRP A 156 2.68 3.16 0.59
N SER A 157 2.85 1.83 0.71
CA SER A 157 3.06 1.14 1.99
C SER A 157 4.25 1.66 2.80
N ARG A 158 5.40 1.91 2.14
CA ARG A 158 6.60 2.46 2.78
C ARG A 158 6.35 3.86 3.35
N ALA A 159 5.80 4.79 2.57
CA ALA A 159 5.42 6.10 3.06
C ALA A 159 4.40 6.02 4.19
N LEU A 160 3.36 5.19 4.06
CA LEU A 160 2.34 5.03 5.08
C LEU A 160 2.94 4.59 6.42
N ARG A 161 3.80 3.57 6.40
CA ARG A 161 4.49 3.07 7.59
C ARG A 161 5.42 4.12 8.19
N PHE A 162 6.19 4.80 7.36
CA PHE A 162 7.08 5.88 7.77
C PHE A 162 6.31 6.96 8.53
N TRP A 163 5.22 7.47 7.94
CA TRP A 163 4.41 8.49 8.59
C TRP A 163 3.74 7.95 9.85
N LEU A 164 3.12 6.77 9.84
CA LEU A 164 2.50 6.20 11.04
C LEU A 164 3.48 5.98 12.21
N ARG A 165 4.76 5.75 11.95
CA ARG A 165 5.81 5.67 12.98
C ARG A 165 6.12 7.02 13.61
N LEU A 166 6.05 8.10 12.83
CA LEU A 166 6.23 9.46 13.35
C LEU A 166 5.08 9.90 14.27
N MET A 167 3.92 9.21 14.24
CA MET A 167 2.89 9.41 15.27
C MET A 167 3.25 8.65 16.54
N GLY A 168 3.79 9.36 17.51
CA GLY A 168 3.90 8.86 18.88
C GLY A 168 5.30 8.77 19.44
N ASP A 169 6.33 9.20 18.71
CA ASP A 169 7.67 9.26 19.27
C ASP A 169 8.52 10.36 18.61
N GLU A 170 8.60 11.53 19.25
CA GLU A 170 9.49 12.61 18.84
C GLU A 170 10.97 12.29 19.13
N HIS A 171 11.26 11.31 20.00
CA HIS A 171 12.60 11.10 20.58
C HIS A 171 13.38 9.92 19.98
N HIS A 172 12.78 9.09 19.11
CA HIS A 172 13.43 7.93 18.51
C HIS A 172 13.81 8.10 17.01
N ILE A 173 13.65 9.31 16.46
CA ILE A 173 13.87 9.58 15.04
C ILE A 173 15.37 9.57 14.66
N GLU A 174 16.28 9.82 15.60
CA GLU A 174 17.74 9.83 15.34
C GLU A 174 18.33 8.45 15.03
N GLN A 175 17.63 7.34 15.31
CA GLN A 175 18.08 5.98 14.99
C GLN A 175 17.50 5.43 13.68
N VAL A 176 16.50 6.10 13.09
CA VAL A 176 15.84 5.65 11.85
C VAL A 176 16.75 5.83 10.62
N ASP A 177 17.61 6.87 10.63
CA ASP A 177 18.56 7.13 9.54
C ASP A 177 19.64 6.04 9.40
N ALA A 178 19.88 5.22 10.44
CA ALA A 178 20.90 4.16 10.43
C ALA A 178 20.35 2.75 10.12
N LEU A 179 19.03 2.52 10.30
CA LEU A 179 18.42 1.19 10.17
C LEU A 179 17.79 0.92 8.79
N GLU A 180 17.40 1.95 8.05
CA GLU A 180 16.89 1.78 6.68
C GLU A 180 17.98 1.48 5.63
N GLU A 181 19.26 1.67 5.97
CA GLU A 181 20.41 1.24 5.12
C GLU A 181 20.64 -0.29 5.13
N PHE A 182 19.97 -1.05 6.02
CA PHE A 182 20.26 -2.49 6.23
C PHE A 182 19.07 -3.44 6.20
N MET A 183 17.88 -3.02 5.75
CA MET A 183 16.76 -3.97 5.56
C MET A 183 17.00 -4.88 4.36
N ASN A 184 17.83 -5.90 4.59
CA ASN A 184 18.03 -7.10 3.79
C ASN A 184 16.75 -7.93 3.77
N ASP A 185 16.52 -8.63 2.66
CA ASP A 185 15.33 -9.40 2.26
C ASP A 185 14.90 -10.58 3.19
N ASN A 186 15.34 -10.67 4.45
CA ASN A 186 14.99 -11.79 5.33
C ASN A 186 14.83 -11.31 6.77
N GLU A 187 13.62 -10.91 7.16
CA GLU A 187 13.14 -11.11 8.52
C GLU A 187 11.62 -10.95 8.54
N GLU A 188 10.92 -12.07 8.77
CA GLU A 188 9.60 -12.05 9.38
C GLU A 188 9.73 -11.22 10.66
N LEU A 189 9.17 -10.01 10.64
CA LEU A 189 9.17 -9.09 11.78
C LEU A 189 8.43 -9.75 12.95
N GLU A 190 9.19 -10.38 13.85
CA GLU A 190 8.75 -10.65 15.20
C GLU A 190 8.25 -9.34 15.82
N HIS A 191 7.05 -9.40 16.40
CA HIS A 191 6.41 -8.31 17.11
C HIS A 191 7.32 -7.76 18.21
N GLU A 192 7.94 -6.60 18.00
CA GLU A 192 8.43 -5.78 19.10
C GLU A 192 7.26 -4.97 19.70
N PRO A 193 6.86 -5.25 20.96
CA PRO A 193 5.78 -4.53 21.61
C PRO A 193 6.40 -3.38 22.41
N HIS A 194 6.64 -2.24 21.77
CA HIS A 194 7.11 -1.06 22.47
C HIS A 194 6.11 0.10 22.38
N LEU A 195 5.26 0.15 23.42
CA LEU A 195 4.70 1.33 24.10
C LEU A 195 4.65 2.63 23.27
N LEU A 196 3.74 2.68 22.30
CA LEU A 196 3.33 3.90 21.60
C LEU A 196 2.08 4.50 22.27
N PRO A 197 1.77 5.81 22.12
CA PRO A 197 0.63 6.42 22.79
C PRO A 197 -0.66 5.69 22.42
N THR A 198 -1.34 5.19 23.44
CA THR A 198 -2.66 4.53 23.40
C THR A 198 -3.80 5.52 23.09
N ASP A 199 -3.56 6.52 22.24
CA ASP A 199 -4.50 7.59 21.97
C ASP A 199 -5.57 7.17 20.96
N GLU A 200 -6.82 7.41 21.33
CA GLU A 200 -8.04 7.19 20.56
C GLU A 200 -7.92 7.73 19.12
N ASP A 201 -7.20 8.83 18.94
CA ASP A 201 -6.94 9.46 17.64
C ASP A 201 -6.12 8.59 16.67
N ARG A 202 -5.16 7.81 17.18
CA ARG A 202 -4.40 6.86 16.34
C ARG A 202 -5.30 5.72 15.87
N ARG A 203 -6.17 5.19 16.73
CA ARG A 203 -7.15 4.15 16.36
C ARG A 203 -8.12 4.67 15.31
N ARG A 204 -8.66 5.88 15.50
CA ARG A 204 -9.51 6.56 14.52
C ARG A 204 -8.81 6.75 13.17
N LEU A 205 -7.54 7.17 13.19
CA LEU A 205 -6.78 7.30 11.95
C LEU A 205 -6.60 5.95 11.27
N LEU A 206 -6.16 4.92 11.98
CA LEU A 206 -5.97 3.57 11.42
C LEU A 206 -7.27 3.01 10.80
N ALA A 207 -8.40 3.14 11.51
CA ALA A 207 -9.70 2.77 11.00
C ALA A 207 -10.05 3.53 9.71
N ARG A 208 -9.78 4.84 9.64
CA ARG A 208 -9.99 5.64 8.42
C ARG A 208 -9.08 5.20 7.29
N LEU A 209 -7.82 4.89 7.57
CA LEU A 209 -6.85 4.42 6.57
C LEU A 209 -7.24 3.07 5.97
N LEU A 210 -7.78 2.16 6.79
CA LEU A 210 -8.32 0.88 6.31
C LEU A 210 -9.47 1.08 5.32
N VAL A 211 -10.46 1.91 5.66
CA VAL A 211 -11.59 2.19 4.76
C VAL A 211 -11.12 2.89 3.48
N ILE A 212 -10.15 3.80 3.56
CA ILE A 212 -9.52 4.43 2.39
C ILE A 212 -8.84 3.38 1.52
N ALA A 213 -8.02 2.50 2.09
CA ALA A 213 -7.30 1.47 1.36
C ALA A 213 -8.28 0.54 0.62
N ILE A 214 -9.34 0.10 1.30
CA ILE A 214 -10.40 -0.74 0.71
C ILE A 214 -11.09 -0.02 -0.44
N LYS A 215 -11.54 1.23 -0.23
CA LYS A 215 -12.24 2.01 -1.26
C LYS A 215 -11.40 2.18 -2.54
N ASN A 216 -10.08 2.21 -2.39
CA ASN A 216 -9.13 2.32 -3.50
C ASN A 216 -8.51 0.98 -3.92
N GLN A 217 -9.05 -0.15 -3.41
CA GLN A 217 -8.62 -1.52 -3.74
C GLN A 217 -7.13 -1.78 -3.47
N GLN A 218 -6.55 -1.07 -2.49
CA GLN A 218 -5.15 -1.21 -2.06
C GLN A 218 -5.02 -2.37 -1.06
N TRP A 219 -5.35 -3.58 -1.53
CA TRP A 219 -5.49 -4.78 -0.68
C TRP A 219 -4.21 -5.18 0.05
N HIS A 220 -3.04 -4.88 -0.52
CA HIS A 220 -1.74 -5.17 0.10
C HIS A 220 -1.49 -4.39 1.39
N LEU A 221 -2.22 -3.29 1.62
CA LEU A 221 -2.13 -2.52 2.86
C LEU A 221 -2.87 -3.17 4.03
N LEU A 222 -3.91 -3.97 3.78
CA LEU A 222 -4.69 -4.62 4.84
C LEU A 222 -3.84 -5.61 5.65
N LYS A 223 -2.78 -6.17 5.06
CA LYS A 223 -1.82 -7.04 5.76
C LYS A 223 -0.85 -6.27 6.67
N GLN A 224 -0.80 -4.94 6.54
CA GLN A 224 0.16 -4.08 7.24
C GLN A 224 -0.48 -3.19 8.29
N LEU A 225 -1.80 -3.02 8.23
CA LEU A 225 -2.58 -2.22 9.16
C LEU A 225 -3.33 -3.18 10.11
N PRO A 226 -3.35 -2.92 11.42
CA PRO A 226 -4.14 -3.71 12.34
C PRO A 226 -5.63 -3.53 12.03
N VAL A 227 -6.33 -4.64 11.81
CA VAL A 227 -7.79 -4.67 11.60
C VAL A 227 -8.46 -4.73 12.98
N ASP A 228 -8.57 -3.56 13.61
CA ASP A 228 -9.30 -3.37 14.86
C ASP A 228 -10.74 -2.90 14.59
N ASP A 229 -11.41 -2.31 15.58
CA ASP A 229 -12.73 -1.70 15.40
C ASP A 229 -12.67 -0.53 14.40
N VAL A 230 -13.28 -0.73 13.24
CA VAL A 230 -13.38 0.25 12.16
C VAL A 230 -14.65 1.11 12.23
N SER A 231 -15.53 0.87 13.22
CA SER A 231 -16.88 1.44 13.25
C SER A 231 -16.88 2.96 13.33
N GLU A 232 -15.95 3.55 14.09
CA GLU A 232 -15.81 4.99 14.20
C GLU A 232 -15.46 5.66 12.86
N ALA A 233 -14.76 4.94 11.96
CA ALA A 233 -14.44 5.48 10.65
C ALA A 233 -15.69 5.61 9.77
N PHE A 234 -16.73 4.80 9.96
CA PHE A 234 -17.91 4.81 9.10
C PHE A 234 -18.63 6.15 9.08
N TYR A 235 -18.64 6.90 10.19
CA TYR A 235 -19.20 8.26 10.24
C TYR A 235 -18.55 9.22 9.24
N TYR A 236 -17.26 9.03 8.93
CA TYR A 236 -16.55 9.86 7.95
C TYR A 236 -16.89 9.51 6.50
N PHE A 237 -17.27 8.25 6.22
CA PHE A 237 -17.53 7.78 4.85
C PHE A 237 -19.02 7.70 4.51
N PHE A 238 -19.88 7.54 5.52
CA PHE A 238 -21.33 7.37 5.39
C PHE A 238 -22.07 8.30 6.36
N PRO A 239 -21.90 9.64 6.26
CA PRO A 239 -22.41 10.59 7.26
C PRO A 239 -23.94 10.58 7.41
N ASP A 240 -24.67 10.08 6.41
CA ASP A 240 -26.13 9.93 6.42
C ASP A 240 -26.60 8.54 6.90
N GLY A 241 -25.67 7.68 7.31
CA GLY A 241 -25.96 6.31 7.74
C GLY A 241 -26.43 5.40 6.61
N ARG A 242 -26.21 5.75 5.34
CA ARG A 242 -26.57 4.92 4.18
C ARG A 242 -25.35 4.22 3.61
N ILE A 243 -25.46 2.90 3.44
CA ILE A 243 -24.38 2.11 2.84
C ILE A 243 -24.40 2.30 1.33
N GLN A 244 -23.29 2.77 0.78
CA GLN A 244 -23.13 2.89 -0.67
C GLN A 244 -22.88 1.50 -1.28
N LEU A 245 -23.78 1.05 -2.17
CA LEU A 245 -23.63 -0.23 -2.88
C LEU A 245 -22.27 -0.41 -3.57
N PRO A 246 -21.66 0.62 -4.20
CA PRO A 246 -20.32 0.50 -4.76
C PRO A 246 -19.25 0.05 -3.74
N PHE A 247 -19.34 0.50 -2.48
CA PHE A 247 -18.40 0.09 -1.44
C PHE A 247 -18.60 -1.38 -1.05
N LEU A 248 -19.84 -1.85 -0.92
CA LEU A 248 -20.13 -3.26 -0.67
C LEU A 248 -19.68 -4.15 -1.83
N ARG A 249 -19.82 -3.70 -3.08
CA ARG A 249 -19.28 -4.43 -4.24
C ARG A 249 -17.77 -4.60 -4.16
N VAL A 250 -17.06 -3.54 -3.78
CA VAL A 250 -15.61 -3.59 -3.59
C VAL A 250 -15.24 -4.64 -2.53
N LEU A 251 -15.92 -4.64 -1.38
CA LEU A 251 -15.73 -5.64 -0.32
C LEU A 251 -16.05 -7.07 -0.79
N ALA A 252 -17.15 -7.25 -1.54
CA ALA A 252 -17.57 -8.55 -2.04
C ALA A 252 -16.62 -9.11 -3.11
N SER A 253 -15.96 -8.23 -3.86
CA SER A 253 -14.94 -8.57 -4.87
C SER A 253 -13.53 -8.78 -4.31
N SER A 254 -13.36 -8.82 -2.98
CA SER A 254 -12.04 -8.87 -2.37
C SER A 254 -11.25 -10.14 -2.74
N PRO A 255 -9.92 -10.03 -2.91
CA PRO A 255 -9.05 -11.18 -3.12
C PRO A 255 -9.13 -12.17 -1.96
N GLN A 256 -8.91 -13.46 -2.25
CA GLN A 256 -8.97 -14.54 -1.24
C GLN A 256 -8.07 -14.26 -0.03
N SER A 257 -6.92 -13.62 -0.25
CA SER A 257 -5.91 -13.34 0.78
C SER A 257 -6.33 -12.30 1.82
N VAL A 258 -7.39 -11.53 1.58
CA VAL A 258 -7.90 -10.49 2.50
C VAL A 258 -9.41 -10.66 2.75
N ARG A 259 -9.95 -11.85 2.44
CA ARG A 259 -11.39 -12.09 2.46
C ARG A 259 -11.96 -12.14 3.88
N VAL A 260 -11.15 -12.55 4.86
CA VAL A 260 -11.59 -12.63 6.26
C VAL A 260 -11.79 -11.22 6.80
N GLU A 261 -10.75 -10.39 6.67
CA GLU A 261 -10.69 -9.00 7.11
C GLU A 261 -11.78 -8.16 6.45
N THR A 262 -11.96 -8.31 5.14
CA THR A 262 -13.00 -7.58 4.41
C THR A 262 -14.42 -8.02 4.80
N ARG A 263 -14.63 -9.29 5.17
CA ARG A 263 -15.92 -9.76 5.69
C ARG A 263 -16.20 -9.23 7.09
N GLU A 264 -15.19 -9.14 7.95
CA GLU A 264 -15.33 -8.54 9.28
C GLU A 264 -15.70 -7.06 9.19
N ILE A 265 -15.03 -6.30 8.32
CA ILE A 265 -15.35 -4.90 8.06
C ILE A 265 -16.76 -4.75 7.47
N ALA A 266 -17.14 -5.63 6.54
CA ALA A 266 -18.49 -5.62 5.97
C ALA A 266 -19.56 -5.92 7.03
N ARG A 267 -19.28 -6.85 7.97
CA ARG A 267 -20.17 -7.17 9.08
C ARG A 267 -20.31 -5.98 10.01
N ALA A 268 -19.21 -5.39 10.46
CA ALA A 268 -19.21 -4.21 11.31
C ALA A 268 -20.02 -3.06 10.67
N LEU A 269 -19.91 -2.87 9.35
CA LEU A 269 -20.68 -1.87 8.63
C LEU A 269 -22.20 -2.15 8.65
N LEU A 270 -22.61 -3.41 8.47
CA LEU A 270 -24.02 -3.80 8.52
C LEU A 270 -24.62 -3.69 9.93
N GLU A 271 -23.81 -3.93 10.97
CA GLU A 271 -24.20 -3.76 12.37
C GLU A 271 -24.31 -2.29 12.77
N TRP A 272 -23.42 -1.45 12.24
CA TRP A 272 -23.38 -0.01 12.52
C TRP A 272 -24.58 0.75 11.93
N VAL A 273 -25.11 0.30 10.79
CA VAL A 273 -26.22 0.97 10.09
C VAL A 273 -27.59 0.57 10.67
N PRO A 274 -28.57 1.48 10.76
CA PRO A 274 -29.93 1.15 11.18
C PRO A 274 -30.55 0.02 10.34
N LYS A 275 -31.24 -0.94 10.97
CA LYS A 275 -31.87 -2.09 10.29
C LYS A 275 -32.75 -1.70 9.09
N MET A 276 -33.48 -0.60 9.20
CA MET A 276 -34.29 -0.04 8.11
C MET A 276 -33.44 0.27 6.86
N ASN A 277 -32.26 0.85 7.05
CA ASN A 277 -31.34 1.16 5.95
C ASN A 277 -30.72 -0.11 5.36
N VAL A 278 -30.49 -1.15 6.17
CA VAL A 278 -30.07 -2.47 5.67
C VAL A 278 -31.16 -3.09 4.79
N GLU A 279 -32.43 -3.02 5.19
CA GLU A 279 -33.55 -3.52 4.38
C GLU A 279 -33.73 -2.74 3.07
N LEU A 280 -33.63 -1.41 3.12
CA LEU A 280 -33.67 -0.56 1.93
C LEU A 280 -32.52 -0.91 0.97
N MET A 281 -31.30 -1.02 1.51
CA MET A 281 -30.13 -1.44 0.74
C MET A 281 -30.34 -2.81 0.09
N ARG A 282 -30.88 -3.81 0.81
CA ARG A 282 -31.20 -5.14 0.24
C ARG A 282 -32.20 -5.06 -0.91
N ARG A 283 -33.15 -4.11 -0.89
CA ARG A 283 -34.07 -3.88 -2.02
C ARG A 283 -33.36 -3.20 -3.19
N GLU A 284 -32.44 -2.28 -2.91
CA GLU A 284 -31.66 -1.55 -3.92
C GLU A 284 -30.61 -2.42 -4.64
N ILE A 285 -30.14 -3.51 -4.03
CA ILE A 285 -29.22 -4.48 -4.68
C ILE A 285 -29.79 -4.99 -6.01
N GLY A 286 -31.11 -5.12 -6.12
CA GLY A 286 -31.78 -5.61 -7.33
C GLY A 286 -31.33 -7.02 -7.72
N ASP A 287 -30.88 -7.18 -8.97
CA ASP A 287 -30.48 -8.46 -9.58
C ASP A 287 -28.98 -8.79 -9.44
N ASP A 288 -28.22 -8.03 -8.64
CA ASP A 288 -26.80 -8.32 -8.39
C ASP A 288 -26.65 -9.56 -7.49
N VAL A 289 -26.64 -10.75 -8.12
CA VAL A 289 -26.61 -12.06 -7.46
C VAL A 289 -25.41 -12.20 -6.53
N MET A 290 -24.24 -11.69 -6.95
CA MET A 290 -23.00 -11.78 -6.18
C MET A 290 -23.10 -10.93 -4.92
N LEU A 291 -23.51 -9.67 -5.06
CA LEU A 291 -23.65 -8.76 -3.93
C LEU A 291 -24.74 -9.23 -2.95
N LYS A 292 -25.85 -9.75 -3.48
CA LYS A 292 -26.94 -10.33 -2.68
C LYS A 292 -26.46 -11.51 -1.86
N ALA A 293 -25.77 -12.48 -2.50
CA ALA A 293 -25.22 -13.65 -1.81
C ALA A 293 -24.19 -13.24 -0.75
N PHE A 294 -23.34 -12.24 -1.04
CA PHE A 294 -22.38 -11.71 -0.10
C PHE A 294 -23.08 -11.13 1.15
N VAL A 295 -24.03 -10.20 0.97
CA VAL A 295 -24.78 -9.57 2.07
C VAL A 295 -25.59 -10.61 2.86
N ASP A 296 -26.30 -11.50 2.18
CA ASP A 296 -27.09 -12.55 2.83
C ASP A 296 -26.20 -13.48 3.66
N SER A 297 -24.98 -13.81 3.19
CA SER A 297 -24.02 -14.62 3.94
C SER A 297 -23.48 -13.95 5.20
N LEU A 298 -23.49 -12.61 5.26
CA LEU A 298 -23.05 -11.86 6.43
C LEU A 298 -24.15 -11.79 7.49
N LEU A 299 -25.41 -11.64 7.05
CA LEU A 299 -26.59 -11.54 7.93
C LEU A 299 -27.06 -12.90 8.48
N THR A 300 -26.74 -14.00 7.81
CA THR A 300 -27.15 -15.37 8.22
C THR A 300 -26.17 -16.04 9.18
N ALA A 301 -24.95 -15.51 9.32
CA ALA A 301 -23.94 -16.04 10.23
C ALA A 301 -24.29 -15.87 11.72
N ASP A 302 -25.37 -15.13 12.05
CA ASP A 302 -25.86 -14.88 13.41
C ASP A 302 -27.02 -15.78 13.86
N LEU A 303 -27.37 -16.84 13.12
CA LEU A 303 -28.25 -17.86 13.70
C LEU A 303 -27.41 -18.74 14.63
N PRO A 304 -27.62 -18.70 15.97
CA PRO A 304 -27.02 -19.69 16.83
C PRO A 304 -27.49 -21.06 16.32
N VAL A 305 -26.53 -21.94 16.07
CA VAL A 305 -26.81 -23.37 15.98
C VAL A 305 -27.49 -23.71 17.29
N ASN A 306 -28.82 -23.84 17.26
CA ASN A 306 -29.58 -24.36 18.37
C ASN A 306 -28.96 -25.70 18.72
N SER A 307 -28.19 -25.73 19.80
CA SER A 307 -27.81 -26.94 20.49
C SER A 307 -29.11 -27.62 20.89
N SER A 308 -29.35 -28.74 20.22
CA SER A 308 -30.28 -29.83 20.52
C SER A 308 -30.59 -30.04 21.99
#